data_AF-A0A2V5PQ79-F1
#
_entry.id   AF-A0A2V5PQ79-F1
#
_cell.length_a   1.000
_cell.length_b   1.000
_cell.length_c   1.000
_cell.angle_alpha   90.00
_cell.angle_beta   90.00
_cell.angle_gamma   90.00
#
_symmetry.space_group_name_H-M   'P 1'
#
loop_
_entity.id
_entity.type
_entity.pdbx_description
1 polymer ?
#
loop_
_entity_poly.entity_id
_entity_poly.type
_entity_poly.pdbx_seq_one_letter_code
_entity_poly.pdbx_strand_id
1 'polypeptide(L)'
;MVNLVSLAPRFVGEFEKGIDYRGNLLAFEKQLAEHVAVAKFCGPYKMSVHSGSDKFSIYPIVGRVCGDLLHVKTAGTSYLEALRVVARTAPALFAEMVEFCRSCFDHDRQSYHLSTTLSEINALRPYGGPKDEARFLDARVGRQLLHVTFGSVLTRGVDGRGRRFKEGILEQLQQHRALHLEVIEQHFNKHLSLLNQG
;
A
#
# COMPACT_ATOMS: atom_id res chain seq x y z
N MET A 1 4.05 -2.99 36.09
CA MET A 1 3.02 -3.55 35.17
C MET A 1 3.25 -2.91 33.82
N VAL A 2 3.28 -3.67 32.72
CA VAL A 2 3.53 -3.12 31.38
C VAL A 2 2.26 -2.42 30.89
N ASN A 3 2.36 -1.16 30.44
CA ASN A 3 1.25 -0.43 29.85
C ASN A 3 1.22 -0.66 28.34
N LEU A 4 0.32 -1.53 27.87
CA LEU A 4 0.20 -1.89 26.46
C LEU A 4 -0.83 -0.99 25.76
N VAL A 5 -0.40 -0.19 24.79
CA VAL A 5 -1.31 0.69 24.01
C VAL A 5 -2.01 -0.08 22.90
N SER A 6 -1.29 -0.98 22.22
CA SER A 6 -1.81 -1.78 21.13
C SER A 6 -0.96 -3.02 20.87
N LEU A 7 -1.57 -4.08 20.34
CA LEU A 7 -0.89 -5.28 19.87
C LEU A 7 -1.20 -5.52 18.39
N ALA A 8 -0.18 -5.86 17.62
CA ALA A 8 -0.32 -6.27 16.22
C ALA A 8 -0.03 -7.78 16.09
N PRO A 9 -1.04 -8.66 16.21
CA PRO A 9 -0.84 -10.08 15.98
C PRO A 9 -0.60 -10.36 14.50
N ARG A 10 -0.09 -11.55 14.21
CA ARG A 10 -0.15 -12.12 12.87
C ARG A 10 -1.52 -12.80 12.69
N PHE A 11 -2.42 -12.15 11.96
CA PHE A 11 -3.72 -12.73 11.62
C PHE A 11 -3.59 -13.91 10.65
N VAL A 12 -4.62 -14.74 10.58
CA VAL A 12 -4.79 -15.75 9.52
C VAL A 12 -4.84 -15.09 8.14
N GLY A 13 -4.45 -15.85 7.12
CA GLY A 13 -4.37 -15.40 5.74
C GLY A 13 -3.14 -14.52 5.47
N GLU A 14 -3.15 -13.84 4.33
CA GLU A 14 -1.99 -13.12 3.81
C GLU A 14 -2.23 -11.60 3.73
N PHE A 15 -1.27 -10.85 4.27
CA PHE A 15 -1.27 -9.39 4.35
C PHE A 15 -0.12 -8.80 3.53
N GLU A 16 -0.09 -9.11 2.23
CA GLU A 16 0.95 -8.62 1.33
C GLU A 16 0.86 -7.09 1.15
N LYS A 17 1.98 -6.48 0.76
CA LYS A 17 2.06 -5.03 0.53
C LYS A 17 1.32 -4.64 -0.75
N GLY A 18 0.60 -3.52 -0.70
CA GLY A 18 -0.02 -2.88 -1.86
C GLY A 18 -1.25 -3.59 -2.45
N ILE A 19 -1.77 -4.63 -1.81
CA ILE A 19 -2.95 -5.39 -2.27
C ILE A 19 -3.91 -5.73 -1.12
N ASP A 20 -5.11 -6.20 -1.49
CA ASP A 20 -6.14 -6.67 -0.56
C ASP A 20 -5.75 -7.98 0.16
N TYR A 21 -6.46 -8.27 1.25
CA TYR A 21 -6.34 -9.50 2.02
C TYR A 21 -6.60 -10.73 1.14
N ARG A 22 -5.87 -11.80 1.40
CA ARG A 22 -6.15 -13.11 0.80
C ARG A 22 -6.29 -14.17 1.87
N GLY A 23 -7.46 -14.81 1.88
CA GLY A 23 -7.77 -15.90 2.78
C GLY A 23 -9.27 -16.00 3.00
N ASN A 24 -9.67 -16.80 3.97
CA ASN A 24 -11.07 -16.96 4.33
C ASN A 24 -11.51 -15.81 5.26
N LEU A 25 -12.49 -15.02 4.83
CA LEU A 25 -13.01 -13.87 5.58
C LEU A 25 -13.72 -14.28 6.87
N LEU A 26 -14.45 -15.39 6.88
CA LEU A 26 -15.12 -15.92 8.08
C LEU A 26 -14.10 -16.39 9.12
N ALA A 27 -13.02 -17.05 8.67
CA ALA A 27 -11.93 -17.45 9.56
C ALA A 27 -11.20 -16.24 10.14
N PHE A 28 -10.98 -15.20 9.32
CA PHE A 28 -10.39 -13.93 9.77
C PHE A 28 -11.28 -13.25 10.82
N GLU A 29 -12.58 -13.11 10.56
CA GLU A 29 -13.53 -12.49 11.49
C GLU A 29 -13.57 -13.22 12.83
N LYS A 30 -13.66 -14.55 12.80
CA LYS A 30 -13.66 -15.37 14.01
C LYS A 30 -12.39 -15.15 14.84
N GLN A 31 -11.21 -15.22 14.21
CA GLN A 31 -9.95 -15.02 14.92
C GLN A 31 -9.80 -13.57 15.44
N LEU A 32 -10.25 -12.58 14.66
CA LEU A 32 -10.22 -11.19 15.10
C LEU A 32 -11.08 -10.99 16.36
N ALA A 33 -12.27 -11.60 16.42
CA ALA A 33 -13.13 -11.54 17.60
C ALA A 33 -12.46 -12.17 18.84
N GLU A 34 -11.77 -13.30 18.66
CA GLU A 34 -10.97 -13.94 19.72
C GLU A 34 -9.84 -13.01 20.20
N HIS A 35 -9.10 -12.37 19.28
CA HIS A 35 -8.06 -11.40 19.64
C HIS A 35 -8.62 -10.17 20.37
N VAL A 36 -9.76 -9.63 19.94
CA VAL A 36 -10.42 -8.51 20.62
C VAL A 36 -10.88 -8.91 22.02
N ALA A 37 -11.38 -10.14 22.22
CA ALA A 37 -11.75 -10.64 23.55
C ALA A 37 -10.53 -10.70 24.48
N VAL A 38 -9.38 -11.17 24.01
CA VAL A 38 -8.11 -11.14 24.76
C VAL A 38 -7.70 -9.69 25.07
N ALA A 39 -7.82 -8.78 24.09
CA ALA A 39 -7.46 -7.38 24.28
C ALA A 39 -8.32 -6.66 25.34
N LYS A 40 -9.60 -7.02 25.44
CA LYS A 40 -10.50 -6.53 26.48
C LYS A 40 -10.17 -7.13 27.85
N PHE A 41 -9.85 -8.43 27.90
CA PHE A 41 -9.58 -9.14 29.16
C PHE A 41 -8.22 -8.77 29.76
N CYS A 42 -7.15 -8.77 28.94
CA CYS A 42 -5.78 -8.46 29.37
C CYS A 42 -5.47 -6.96 29.38
N GLY A 43 -6.42 -6.12 28.93
CA GLY A 43 -6.22 -4.70 28.70
C GLY A 43 -7.22 -3.81 29.45
N PRO A 44 -7.73 -2.72 28.83
CA PRO A 44 -7.92 -2.58 27.38
C PRO A 44 -6.69 -2.09 26.61
N TYR A 45 -6.42 -2.72 25.46
CA TYR A 45 -5.47 -2.23 24.45
C TYR A 45 -6.06 -2.38 23.04
N LYS A 46 -5.51 -1.64 22.07
CA LYS A 46 -6.03 -1.63 20.69
C LYS A 46 -5.50 -2.79 19.85
N MET A 47 -6.32 -3.30 18.94
CA MET A 47 -5.92 -4.17 17.85
C MET A 47 -5.29 -3.34 16.73
N SER A 48 -4.00 -3.55 16.52
CA SER A 48 -3.22 -2.86 15.50
C SER A 48 -3.13 -3.70 14.23
N VAL A 49 -3.74 -3.23 13.14
CA VAL A 49 -3.66 -3.86 11.81
C VAL A 49 -2.43 -3.33 11.06
N HIS A 50 -1.37 -4.13 11.03
CA HIS A 50 -0.16 -3.86 10.26
C HIS A 50 -0.32 -4.30 8.81
N SER A 51 0.42 -3.67 7.90
CA SER A 51 0.18 -3.80 6.44
C SER A 51 -1.29 -3.53 6.08
N GLY A 52 -1.95 -2.68 6.88
CA GLY A 52 -3.40 -2.53 6.85
C GLY A 52 -3.89 -1.90 5.56
N SER A 53 -3.10 -1.02 4.94
CA SER A 53 -3.53 -0.33 3.72
C SER A 53 -3.96 -1.28 2.60
N ASP A 54 -5.01 -0.86 1.89
CA ASP A 54 -5.69 -1.57 0.79
C ASP A 54 -6.33 -2.91 1.15
N LYS A 55 -6.43 -3.25 2.43
CA LYS A 55 -7.13 -4.46 2.88
C LYS A 55 -8.65 -4.26 2.91
N PHE A 56 -9.18 -3.75 1.80
CA PHE A 56 -10.57 -3.28 1.69
C PHE A 56 -11.59 -4.36 2.04
N SER A 57 -11.37 -5.61 1.65
CA SER A 57 -12.29 -6.73 1.93
C SER A 57 -12.49 -7.01 3.43
N ILE A 58 -11.48 -6.72 4.27
CA ILE A 58 -11.56 -6.96 5.72
C ILE A 58 -11.91 -5.72 6.52
N TYR A 59 -11.87 -4.52 5.94
CA TYR A 59 -12.13 -3.28 6.68
C TYR A 59 -13.52 -3.22 7.34
N PRO A 60 -14.63 -3.63 6.68
CA PRO A 60 -15.93 -3.66 7.37
C PRO A 60 -15.95 -4.61 8.58
N ILE A 61 -15.23 -5.73 8.50
CA ILE A 61 -15.07 -6.68 9.61
C ILE A 61 -14.24 -6.04 10.72
N VAL A 62 -13.10 -5.44 10.36
CA VAL A 62 -12.18 -4.79 11.29
C VAL A 62 -12.87 -3.65 12.05
N GLY A 63 -13.60 -2.80 11.36
CA GLY A 63 -14.40 -1.72 11.94
C GLY A 63 -15.40 -2.24 12.97
N ARG A 64 -16.29 -3.14 12.54
CA ARG A 64 -17.34 -3.74 13.37
C ARG A 64 -16.79 -4.45 14.61
N VAL A 65 -15.80 -5.32 14.42
CA VAL A 65 -15.32 -6.23 15.48
C VAL A 65 -14.43 -5.51 16.49
N CYS A 66 -13.58 -4.58 16.04
CA CYS A 66 -12.69 -3.83 16.93
C CYS A 66 -13.40 -2.65 17.62
N GLY A 67 -14.34 -1.99 16.96
CA GLY A 67 -14.94 -0.74 17.44
C GLY A 67 -13.87 0.29 17.83
N ASP A 68 -14.00 0.87 19.03
CA ASP A 68 -13.05 1.85 19.57
C ASP A 68 -11.65 1.30 19.87
N LEU A 69 -11.49 -0.03 19.87
CA LEU A 69 -10.20 -0.69 20.09
C LEU A 69 -9.41 -0.89 18.80
N LEU A 70 -9.62 -0.06 17.78
CA LEU A 70 -8.96 -0.16 16.49
C LEU A 70 -7.73 0.75 16.37
N HIS A 71 -6.68 0.22 15.76
CA HIS A 71 -5.58 0.99 15.19
C HIS A 71 -5.22 0.42 13.80
N VAL A 72 -5.17 1.25 12.76
CA VAL A 72 -4.78 0.84 11.41
C VAL A 72 -3.54 1.61 10.99
N LYS A 73 -2.50 0.89 10.55
CA LYS A 73 -1.27 1.51 10.03
C LYS A 73 -1.28 1.53 8.51
N THR A 74 -1.28 2.73 7.94
CA THR A 74 -0.97 2.99 6.53
C THR A 74 0.46 3.53 6.40
N ALA A 75 1.10 3.31 5.25
CA ALA A 75 2.43 3.86 4.97
C ALA A 75 2.70 3.90 3.46
N GLY A 76 3.06 2.76 2.86
CA GLY A 76 3.56 2.71 1.48
C GLY A 76 2.53 3.01 0.38
N THR A 77 1.25 3.07 0.72
CA THR A 77 0.21 3.45 -0.24
C THR A 77 0.13 4.95 -0.48
N SER A 78 0.52 5.78 0.48
CA SER A 78 0.69 7.23 0.24
C SER A 78 1.79 7.49 -0.79
N TYR A 79 2.83 6.65 -0.83
CA TYR A 79 3.84 6.70 -1.89
C TYR A 79 3.24 6.30 -3.24
N LEU A 80 2.41 5.25 -3.31
CA LEU A 80 1.72 4.89 -4.55
C LEU A 80 0.79 6.01 -5.05
N GLU A 81 0.07 6.69 -4.17
CA GLU A 81 -0.77 7.83 -4.57
C GLU A 81 0.06 9.05 -5.00
N ALA A 82 1.25 9.27 -4.42
CA ALA A 82 2.20 10.24 -4.95
C ALA A 82 2.66 9.88 -6.37
N LEU A 83 2.93 8.60 -6.62
CA LEU A 83 3.27 8.11 -7.96
C LEU A 83 2.09 8.23 -8.94
N ARG A 84 0.84 8.18 -8.46
CA ARG A 84 -0.35 8.44 -9.28
C ARG A 84 -0.38 9.86 -9.83
N VAL A 85 0.06 10.84 -9.04
CA VAL A 85 0.25 12.22 -9.54
C VAL A 85 1.27 12.23 -10.67
N VAL A 86 2.44 11.62 -10.47
CA VAL A 86 3.51 11.57 -11.48
C VAL A 86 3.05 10.86 -12.76
N ALA A 87 2.31 9.76 -12.64
CA ALA A 87 1.73 9.05 -13.79
C ALA A 87 0.84 9.97 -14.64
N ARG A 88 0.04 10.82 -13.99
CA ARG A 88 -0.90 11.73 -14.67
C ARG A 88 -0.21 12.97 -15.25
N THR A 89 0.78 13.53 -14.55
CA THR A 89 1.34 14.85 -14.86
C THR A 89 2.67 14.81 -15.57
N ALA A 90 3.47 13.76 -15.35
CA ALA A 90 4.75 13.52 -16.02
C ALA A 90 4.86 12.07 -16.53
N PRO A 91 4.07 11.67 -17.56
CA PRO A 91 4.01 10.30 -18.03
C PRO A 91 5.37 9.71 -18.47
N ALA A 92 6.24 10.53 -19.06
CA ALA A 92 7.58 10.11 -19.46
C ALA A 92 8.46 9.76 -18.25
N LEU A 93 8.44 10.61 -17.21
CA LEU A 93 9.15 10.36 -15.95
C LEU A 93 8.64 9.07 -15.30
N PHE A 94 7.32 8.88 -15.24
CA PHE A 94 6.75 7.66 -14.68
C PHE A 94 7.12 6.41 -15.49
N ALA A 95 7.16 6.48 -16.82
CA ALA A 95 7.60 5.38 -17.67
C ALA A 95 9.04 4.95 -17.37
N GLU A 96 9.96 5.92 -17.25
CA GLU A 96 11.36 5.67 -16.89
C GLU A 96 11.47 5.04 -15.49
N MET A 97 10.69 5.54 -14.52
CA MET A 97 10.62 4.96 -13.18
C MET A 97 10.13 3.51 -13.21
N VAL A 98 9.12 3.17 -14.01
CA VAL A 98 8.62 1.80 -14.14
C VAL A 98 9.72 0.85 -14.64
N GLU A 99 10.48 1.24 -15.66
CA GLU A 99 11.57 0.41 -16.17
C GLU A 99 12.72 0.29 -15.15
N PHE A 100 13.02 1.36 -14.41
CA PHE A 100 13.95 1.29 -13.30
C PHE A 100 13.47 0.30 -12.21
N CYS A 101 12.20 0.38 -11.81
CA CYS A 101 11.59 -0.55 -10.85
C CYS A 101 11.72 -2.01 -11.33
N ARG A 102 11.51 -2.28 -12.62
CA ARG A 102 11.68 -3.62 -13.19
C ARG A 102 13.11 -4.13 -13.03
N SER A 103 14.09 -3.28 -13.32
CA SER A 103 15.50 -3.68 -13.25
C SER A 103 16.00 -3.99 -11.82
N CYS A 104 15.36 -3.42 -10.79
CA CYS A 104 15.72 -3.67 -9.38
C CYS A 104 14.73 -4.58 -8.62
N PHE A 105 13.63 -5.02 -9.25
CA PHE A 105 12.56 -5.76 -8.57
C PHE A 105 13.03 -7.04 -7.87
N ASP A 106 13.83 -7.87 -8.54
CA ASP A 106 14.24 -9.17 -7.98
C ASP A 106 15.17 -9.02 -6.77
N HIS A 107 15.97 -7.94 -6.74
CA HIS A 107 16.76 -7.58 -5.58
C HIS A 107 15.87 -7.03 -4.46
N ASP A 108 15.03 -6.03 -4.76
CA ASP A 108 14.29 -5.29 -3.73
C ASP A 108 13.17 -6.12 -3.09
N ARG A 109 12.66 -7.14 -3.77
CA ARG A 109 11.63 -8.03 -3.22
C ARG A 109 12.12 -8.97 -2.13
N GLN A 110 13.42 -9.14 -1.94
CA GLN A 110 13.99 -10.15 -1.01
C GLN A 110 13.54 -9.94 0.44
N SER A 111 13.25 -8.70 0.84
CA SER A 111 12.76 -8.36 2.18
C SER A 111 11.23 -8.41 2.32
N TYR A 112 10.50 -8.89 1.31
CA TYR A 112 9.04 -8.84 1.26
C TYR A 112 8.42 -10.19 0.90
N HIS A 113 7.34 -10.53 1.60
CA HIS A 113 6.46 -11.62 1.20
C HIS A 113 5.45 -11.11 0.16
N LEU A 114 5.63 -11.53 -1.11
CA LEU A 114 4.83 -11.10 -2.26
C LEU A 114 4.48 -12.32 -3.13
N SER A 115 3.30 -12.32 -3.73
CA SER A 115 2.93 -13.31 -4.75
C SER A 115 3.31 -12.91 -6.16
N THR A 116 3.63 -11.63 -6.39
CA THR A 116 4.04 -11.19 -7.74
C THR A 116 5.39 -11.79 -8.11
N THR A 117 5.41 -12.48 -9.24
CA THR A 117 6.58 -13.19 -9.76
C THR A 117 7.35 -12.34 -10.78
N LEU A 118 8.62 -12.66 -10.98
CA LEU A 118 9.44 -12.00 -12.02
C LEU A 118 8.86 -12.21 -13.43
N SER A 119 8.25 -13.37 -13.69
CA SER A 119 7.58 -13.65 -14.97
C SER A 119 6.41 -12.69 -15.22
N GLU A 120 5.58 -12.44 -14.20
CA GLU A 120 4.48 -11.47 -14.29
C GLU A 120 4.99 -10.03 -14.51
N ILE A 121 6.10 -9.65 -13.85
CA ILE A 121 6.75 -8.35 -14.08
C ILE A 121 7.23 -8.22 -15.52
N ASN A 122 7.91 -9.24 -16.04
CA ASN A 122 8.41 -9.25 -17.41
C ASN A 122 7.30 -9.25 -18.46
N ALA A 123 6.13 -9.81 -18.12
CA ALA A 123 4.95 -9.81 -18.98
C ALA A 123 4.13 -8.51 -18.94
N LEU A 124 4.38 -7.60 -17.99
CA LEU A 124 3.71 -6.30 -17.97
C LEU A 124 4.07 -5.51 -19.25
N ARG A 125 3.08 -4.86 -19.86
CA ARG A 125 3.36 -3.93 -20.96
C ARG A 125 3.99 -2.64 -20.41
N PRO A 126 4.96 -2.02 -21.13
CA PRO A 126 5.53 -0.72 -20.76
C PRO A 126 4.43 0.33 -20.53
N TYR A 127 4.69 1.27 -19.64
CA TYR A 127 3.73 2.35 -19.38
C TYR A 127 3.65 3.30 -20.58
N GLY A 128 2.46 3.38 -21.20
CA GLY A 128 2.22 4.20 -22.39
C GLY A 128 1.51 5.53 -22.11
N GLY A 129 1.28 5.88 -20.84
CA GLY A 129 0.62 7.12 -20.42
C GLY A 129 -0.57 6.92 -19.48
N PRO A 130 -1.32 7.98 -19.13
CA PRO A 130 -2.32 7.97 -18.07
C PRO A 130 -3.39 6.88 -18.18
N LYS A 131 -3.74 6.44 -19.41
CA LYS A 131 -4.67 5.32 -19.63
C LYS A 131 -4.22 3.98 -19.02
N ASP A 132 -2.91 3.80 -18.82
CA ASP A 132 -2.31 2.61 -18.22
C ASP A 132 -2.19 2.71 -16.69
N GLU A 133 -2.59 3.83 -16.08
CA GLU A 133 -2.46 4.08 -14.63
C GLU A 133 -2.97 2.92 -13.79
N ALA A 134 -4.19 2.43 -14.06
CA ALA A 134 -4.80 1.35 -13.29
C ALA A 134 -3.98 0.04 -13.35
N ARG A 135 -3.26 -0.23 -14.45
CA ARG A 135 -2.38 -1.41 -14.56
C ARG A 135 -1.23 -1.35 -13.56
N PHE A 136 -0.75 -0.15 -13.24
CA PHE A 136 0.40 0.06 -12.37
C PHE A 136 0.01 0.41 -10.94
N LEU A 137 -1.11 1.10 -10.76
CA LEU A 137 -1.51 1.70 -9.50
C LEU A 137 -2.80 1.12 -8.94
N ASP A 138 -3.49 0.19 -9.62
CA ASP A 138 -4.65 -0.52 -9.04
C ASP A 138 -4.44 -2.04 -9.08
N ALA A 139 -3.89 -2.57 -10.17
CA ALA A 139 -3.64 -4.00 -10.32
C ALA A 139 -2.44 -4.49 -9.48
N ARG A 140 -2.57 -5.70 -8.91
CA ARG A 140 -1.58 -6.34 -8.02
C ARG A 140 -0.14 -6.23 -8.52
N VAL A 141 0.11 -6.68 -9.75
CA VAL A 141 1.47 -6.85 -10.29
C VAL A 141 2.18 -5.49 -10.34
N GLY A 142 1.51 -4.47 -10.88
CA GLY A 142 2.02 -3.12 -10.95
C GLY A 142 2.19 -2.47 -9.57
N ARG A 143 1.18 -2.60 -8.69
CA ARG A 143 1.24 -2.00 -7.35
C ARG A 143 2.38 -2.59 -6.53
N GLN A 144 2.57 -3.90 -6.58
CA GLN A 144 3.65 -4.57 -5.86
C GLN A 144 5.03 -4.21 -6.42
N LEU A 145 5.18 -4.12 -7.75
CA LEU A 145 6.39 -3.64 -8.41
C LEU A 145 6.80 -2.27 -7.87
N LEU A 146 5.89 -1.31 -7.89
CA LEU A 146 6.16 0.07 -7.47
C LEU A 146 6.37 0.17 -5.96
N HIS A 147 5.55 -0.51 -5.17
CA HIS A 147 5.62 -0.43 -3.71
C HIS A 147 6.94 -0.98 -3.18
N VAL A 148 7.42 -2.11 -3.71
CA VAL A 148 8.58 -2.79 -3.14
C VAL A 148 9.90 -2.09 -3.46
N THR A 149 9.95 -1.43 -4.61
CA THR A 149 11.15 -0.77 -5.16
C THR A 149 11.32 0.68 -4.72
N PHE A 150 10.44 1.19 -3.84
CA PHE A 150 10.46 2.59 -3.40
C PHE A 150 11.83 3.02 -2.84
N GLY A 151 12.52 2.12 -2.13
CA GLY A 151 13.83 2.39 -1.55
C GLY A 151 14.87 2.68 -2.63
N SER A 152 14.93 1.86 -3.67
CA SER A 152 15.82 2.08 -4.81
C SER A 152 15.45 3.35 -5.58
N VAL A 153 14.16 3.57 -5.86
CA VAL A 153 13.69 4.76 -6.58
C VAL A 153 14.12 6.05 -5.86
N LEU A 154 13.94 6.11 -4.54
CA LEU A 154 14.18 7.33 -3.77
C LEU A 154 15.65 7.56 -3.40
N THR A 155 16.52 6.55 -3.51
CA THR A 155 17.93 6.64 -3.06
C THR A 155 18.94 6.64 -4.21
N ARG A 156 18.73 5.80 -5.24
CA ARG A 156 19.70 5.58 -6.31
C ARG A 156 19.13 5.81 -7.72
N GLY A 157 17.81 5.87 -7.87
CA GLY A 157 17.16 5.99 -9.16
C GLY A 157 17.37 7.38 -9.79
N VAL A 158 17.71 7.37 -11.08
CA VAL A 158 17.92 8.56 -11.91
C VAL A 158 17.20 8.42 -13.24
N ASP A 159 16.68 9.52 -13.76
CA ASP A 159 16.10 9.57 -15.11
C ASP A 159 17.20 9.64 -16.18
N GLY A 160 16.81 9.54 -17.45
CA GLY A 160 17.71 9.59 -18.60
C GLY A 160 18.48 10.91 -18.77
N ARG A 161 18.14 11.94 -17.96
CA ARG A 161 18.85 13.23 -17.90
C ARG A 161 19.80 13.30 -16.70
N GLY A 162 19.89 12.24 -15.90
CA GLY A 162 20.72 12.18 -14.70
C GLY A 162 20.10 12.87 -13.47
N ARG A 163 18.83 13.32 -13.55
CA ARG A 163 18.12 13.87 -12.38
C ARG A 163 17.63 12.73 -11.50
N ARG A 164 17.68 12.90 -10.18
CA ARG A 164 17.17 11.87 -9.25
C ARG A 164 15.65 11.75 -9.37
N PHE A 165 15.12 10.53 -9.40
CA PHE A 165 13.66 10.33 -9.42
C PHE A 165 12.98 10.98 -8.22
N LYS A 166 13.62 10.97 -7.04
CA LYS A 166 13.13 11.69 -5.86
C LYS A 166 12.86 13.17 -6.14
N GLU A 167 13.76 13.85 -6.83
CA GLU A 167 13.64 15.27 -7.17
C GLU A 167 12.48 15.46 -8.15
N GLY A 168 12.42 14.65 -9.21
CA GLY A 168 11.31 14.69 -10.17
C GLY A 168 9.94 14.41 -9.54
N ILE A 169 9.83 13.45 -8.62
CA ILE A 169 8.58 13.19 -7.88
C ILE A 169 8.19 14.43 -7.07
N LEU A 170 9.12 14.98 -6.27
CA LEU A 170 8.82 16.12 -5.41
C LEU A 170 8.43 17.37 -6.21
N GLU A 171 9.10 17.62 -7.35
CA GLU A 171 8.73 18.69 -8.28
C GLU A 171 7.27 18.56 -8.73
N GLN A 172 6.87 17.35 -9.17
CA GLN A 172 5.50 17.10 -9.62
C GLN A 172 4.48 17.27 -8.49
N LEU A 173 4.78 16.79 -7.27
CA LEU A 173 3.88 16.96 -6.13
C LEU A 173 3.74 18.42 -5.69
N GLN A 174 4.80 19.23 -5.81
CA GLN A 174 4.75 20.65 -5.50
C GLN A 174 3.98 21.45 -6.56
N GLN A 175 4.26 21.20 -7.84
CA GLN A 175 3.57 21.85 -8.96
C GLN A 175 2.08 21.48 -9.02
N HIS A 176 1.74 20.23 -8.66
CA HIS A 176 0.39 19.69 -8.72
C HIS A 176 -0.18 19.40 -7.33
N ARG A 177 0.06 20.29 -6.35
CA ARG A 177 -0.36 20.10 -4.96
C ARG A 177 -1.86 19.81 -4.80
N ALA A 178 -2.72 20.48 -5.57
CA ALA A 178 -4.16 20.26 -5.52
C ALA A 178 -4.54 18.82 -5.91
N LEU A 179 -3.95 18.32 -7.01
CA LEU A 179 -4.15 16.93 -7.45
C LEU A 179 -3.59 15.94 -6.42
N HIS A 180 -2.42 16.22 -5.82
CA HIS A 180 -1.87 15.36 -4.77
C HIS A 180 -2.79 15.26 -3.55
N LEU A 181 -3.36 16.38 -3.11
CA LEU A 181 -4.32 16.38 -2.01
C LEU A 181 -5.58 15.60 -2.38
N GLU A 182 -6.11 15.80 -3.59
CA GLU A 182 -7.29 15.09 -4.08
C GLU A 182 -7.09 13.57 -4.09
N VAL A 183 -5.98 13.06 -4.63
CA VAL A 183 -5.76 11.60 -4.70
C VAL A 183 -5.57 10.99 -3.31
N ILE A 184 -4.89 11.70 -2.40
CA ILE A 184 -4.69 11.26 -1.02
C ILE A 184 -6.03 11.25 -0.26
N GLU A 185 -6.85 12.29 -0.42
CA GLU A 185 -8.16 12.40 0.19
C GLU A 185 -9.10 11.30 -0.30
N GLN A 186 -9.19 11.08 -1.61
CA GLN A 186 -9.99 10.00 -2.19
C GLN A 186 -9.56 8.62 -1.64
N HIS A 187 -8.25 8.38 -1.56
CA HIS A 187 -7.69 7.13 -1.06
C HIS A 187 -8.03 6.89 0.42
N PHE A 188 -7.84 7.89 1.28
CA PHE A 188 -8.15 7.76 2.70
C PHE A 188 -9.65 7.76 3.00
N ASN A 189 -10.46 8.49 2.23
CA ASN A 189 -11.92 8.42 2.34
C ASN A 189 -12.43 7.01 2.05
N LYS A 190 -11.87 6.30 1.05
CA LYS A 190 -12.17 4.89 0.83
C LYS A 190 -11.80 4.00 2.02
N HIS A 191 -10.64 4.24 2.63
CA HIS A 191 -10.22 3.50 3.83
C HIS A 191 -11.17 3.73 5.01
N LEU A 192 -11.43 5.00 5.34
CA LEU A 192 -12.24 5.38 6.50
C LEU A 192 -13.71 5.00 6.31
N SER A 193 -14.27 5.18 5.11
CA SER A 193 -15.66 4.77 4.84
C SER A 193 -15.87 3.28 5.05
N LEU A 194 -14.97 2.42 4.54
CA LEU A 194 -15.07 0.97 4.72
C LEU A 194 -14.87 0.54 6.18
N LEU A 195 -13.99 1.23 6.92
CA LEU A 195 -13.83 1.00 8.37
C LEU A 195 -15.06 1.43 9.18
N ASN A 196 -15.87 2.37 8.68
CA ASN A 196 -17.08 2.86 9.33
C ASN A 196 -18.38 2.19 8.82
N GLN A 197 -18.29 1.20 7.93
CA GLN A 197 -19.46 0.49 7.39
C GLN A 197 -20.03 -0.60 8.32
N GLY A 198 -19.35 -0.89 9.42
CA GLY A 198 -19.58 -2.07 10.26
C GLY A 198 -20.06 -1.75 11.66
#